data_AF-A0A6L3AG17-F1
#
_entry.id   AF-A0A6L3AG17-F1
#
_cell.length_a   1.000
_cell.length_b   1.000
_cell.length_c   1.000
_cell.angle_alpha   90.00
_cell.angle_beta   90.00
_cell.angle_gamma   90.00
#
_symmetry.space_group_name_H-M   'P 1'
#
loop_
_entity.id
_entity.type
_entity.pdbx_description
1 polymer ?
#
loop_
_entity_poly.entity_id
_entity_poly.type
_entity_poly.pdbx_seq_one_letter_code
_entity_poly.pdbx_strand_id
1 'polypeptide(L)' 'MAIRIKSRGGESVEQMMKRFKKLCEKEGLTKDIKRKEFYEKPSERRRRAMRKSVNRRIRTETMPARPPRPPR' A
#
# COMPACT_ATOMS: atom_id res chain seq x y z
N MET A 1 10.72 0.24 7.62
CA MET A 1 10.87 1.41 6.72
C MET A 1 10.49 2.67 7.48
N ALA A 2 11.37 3.67 7.52
CA ALA A 2 11.07 4.96 8.13
C ALA A 2 10.43 5.88 7.10
N ILE A 3 9.20 6.33 7.34
CA ILE A 3 8.51 7.29 6.49
C ILE A 3 9.10 8.67 6.80
N ARG A 4 9.93 9.19 5.89
CA ARG A 4 10.51 10.55 6.01
C ARG A 4 9.78 11.51 5.08
N ILE A 5 9.30 12.61 5.65
CA ILE A 5 8.69 13.72 4.92
C ILE A 5 9.48 14.97 5.21
N LYS A 6 9.90 15.64 4.15
CA LYS A 6 10.49 16.97 4.19
C LYS A 6 9.46 17.95 3.64
N SER A 7 9.30 19.09 4.31
CA SER A 7 8.52 20.21 3.78
C SER A 7 9.20 20.71 2.50
N ARG A 8 8.39 21.00 1.47
CA ARG A 8 8.84 21.81 0.34
C ARG A 8 8.35 23.25 0.57
N GLY A 9 9.18 24.23 0.23
CA GLY A 9 8.79 25.64 0.33
C GLY A 9 7.52 25.90 -0.48
N GLY A 10 6.51 26.50 0.15
CA GLY A 10 5.20 26.79 -0.46
C GLY A 10 4.10 25.75 -0.21
N GLU A 11 4.36 24.65 0.52
CA GLU A 11 3.31 23.70 0.91
C GLU A 11 2.58 24.14 2.19
N SER A 12 1.25 24.12 2.16
CA SER A 12 0.43 24.24 3.37
C SER A 12 0.54 22.98 4.23
N VAL A 13 0.39 23.13 5.55
CA VAL A 13 0.40 22.03 6.53
C VAL A 13 -0.58 20.91 6.14
N GLU A 14 -1.73 21.26 5.56
CA GLU A 14 -2.70 20.27 5.09
C GLU A 14 -2.20 19.42 3.91
N GLN A 15 -1.46 20.01 2.98
CA GLN A 15 -0.90 19.29 1.84
C GLN A 15 0.16 18.30 2.31
N MET A 16 0.99 18.70 3.27
CA MET A 16 1.96 17.82 3.92
C MET A 16 1.26 16.63 4.60
N MET A 17 0.15 16.88 5.31
CA MET A 17 -0.60 15.80 5.98
C MET A 17 -1.27 14.84 4.99
N LYS A 18 -1.78 15.35 3.86
CA LYS A 18 -2.31 14.51 2.76
C LYS A 18 -1.20 13.65 2.15
N ARG A 19 0.01 14.18 1.97
CA ARG A 19 1.17 13.41 1.49
C ARG A 19 1.60 12.35 2.49
N PHE A 20 1.56 12.65 3.79
CA PHE A 20 1.84 11.68 4.85
C PHE A 20 0.88 10.51 4.84
N LYS A 21 -0.43 10.78 4.81
CA LYS A 21 -1.44 9.72 4.72
C LYS A 21 -1.22 8.81 3.50
N LYS A 22 -0.95 9.41 2.33
CA LYS A 22 -0.63 8.65 1.11
C LYS A 22 0.63 7.80 1.24
N LEU A 23 1.67 8.29 1.90
CA LEU A 23 2.91 7.54 2.11
C LEU A 23 2.69 6.37 3.09
N CYS A 24 1.95 6.58 4.18
CA CYS A 24 1.55 5.51 5.11
C CYS A 24 0.71 4.42 4.42
N GLU A 25 -0.21 4.81 3.54
CA GLU A 25 -1.00 3.88 2.74
C GLU A 25 -0.15 3.10 1.73
N LYS A 26 0.81 3.77 1.07
CA LYS A 26 1.71 3.17 0.09
C LYS A 26 2.65 2.15 0.72
N GLU A 27 3.24 2.50 1.86
CA GLU A 27 4.08 1.59 2.65
C GLU A 27 3.26 0.46 3.28
N GLY A 28 1.93 0.58 3.31
CA GLY A 28 1.05 -0.45 3.87
C GLY A 28 1.23 -0.63 5.37
N LEU A 29 1.76 0.39 6.07
CA LEU A 29 2.12 0.33 7.48
C LEU A 29 0.96 -0.17 8.35
N THR A 30 -0.24 0.37 8.12
CA THR A 30 -1.46 -0.04 8.84
C THR A 30 -1.82 -1.50 8.59
N LYS A 31 -1.57 -2.03 7.38
CA LYS A 31 -1.84 -3.44 7.05
C LYS A 31 -0.81 -4.37 7.71
N ASP A 32 0.43 -3.91 7.84
CA ASP A 32 1.49 -4.66 8.49
C ASP A 32 1.32 -4.71 10.00
N ILE A 33 0.87 -3.62 10.62
CA ILE A 33 0.49 -3.59 12.04
C ILE A 33 -0.62 -4.62 12.27
N LYS A 34 -1.75 -4.52 11.55
CA LYS A 34 -2.86 -5.49 11.65
C LYS A 34 -2.45 -6.94 11.40
N ARG A 35 -1.47 -7.18 10.52
CA ARG A 35 -0.96 -8.54 10.24
C ARG A 35 -0.12 -9.10 11.38
N LYS A 36 0.56 -8.24 12.14
CA LYS A 36 1.49 -8.60 13.22
C LYS A 36 0.90 -8.45 14.62
N GLU A 37 -0.30 -7.88 14.74
CA GLU A 37 -1.03 -7.73 16.02
C GLU A 37 -1.23 -9.07 16.75
N PHE A 38 -1.37 -10.18 16.02
CA PHE A 38 -1.54 -11.51 16.61
C PHE A 38 -0.49 -12.50 16.11
N TYR A 39 -0.12 -13.45 16.98
CA TYR A 39 0.76 -14.54 16.57
C TYR A 39 0.07 -15.41 15.53
N GLU A 40 0.63 -15.42 14.33
CA GLU A 40 0.24 -16.33 13.27
C GLU A 40 1.28 -17.45 13.14
N LYS A 41 0.82 -18.70 13.24
CA LYS A 41 1.66 -19.89 13.02
C LYS A 41 2.37 -19.81 11.66
N PRO A 42 3.64 -20.22 11.53
CA PRO A 42 4.39 -20.12 10.28
C PRO A 42 3.73 -20.80 9.07
N SER A 43 2.95 -21.86 9.29
CA SER A 43 2.16 -22.54 8.25
C SER A 43 1.06 -21.64 7.67
N GLU A 44 0.31 -20.96 8.54
CA GLU A 44 -0.77 -20.04 8.16
C GLU A 44 -0.22 -18.83 7.41
N ARG A 45 0.92 -18.31 7.86
CA ARG A 45 1.63 -17.22 7.18
C ARG A 45 2.00 -17.58 5.75
N ARG A 46 2.55 -18.79 5.53
CA ARG A 46 2.89 -19.32 4.19
C ARG A 46 1.63 -19.51 3.33
N ARG A 47 0.57 -20.09 3.89
CA ARG A 47 -0.72 -20.29 3.21
C ARG A 47 -1.34 -18.97 2.76
N ARG A 48 -1.32 -17.95 3.63
CA ARG A 48 -1.80 -16.61 3.31
C ARG A 48 -0.96 -15.93 2.24
N ALA A 49 0.35 -16.10 2.27
CA ALA A 49 1.25 -15.55 1.24
C ALA A 49 0.93 -16.13 -0.15
N MET A 50 0.76 -17.46 -0.25
CA MET A 50 0.37 -18.12 -1.50
C MET A 50 -1.00 -17.65 -2.03
N ARG A 51 -2.01 -17.54 -1.17
CA ARG A 51 -3.32 -17.01 -1.57
C ARG A 51 -3.22 -15.58 -2.10
N LYS A 52 -2.42 -14.73 -1.45
CA LYS A 52 -2.19 -13.34 -1.90
C LYS A 52 -1.48 -13.28 -3.26
N SER A 53 -0.51 -14.16 -3.53
CA SER A 53 0.18 -14.17 -4.83
C SER A 53 -0.74 -14.64 -5.95
N VAL A 54 -1.57 -15.67 -5.71
CA VAL A 54 -2.56 -16.14 -6.69
C VAL A 54 -3.59 -15.06 -6.98
N ASN A 55 -4.18 -14.43 -5.96
CA ASN A 55 -5.13 -13.34 -6.17
C ASN A 55 -4.52 -12.14 -6.91
N ARG A 56 -3.23 -11.84 -6.69
CA ARG A 56 -2.54 -10.78 -7.44
C ARG A 56 -2.43 -11.13 -8.92
N ARG A 57 -2.04 -12.37 -9.26
CA ARG A 57 -1.94 -12.84 -10.65
C ARG A 57 -3.28 -12.78 -11.35
N ILE A 58 -4.32 -13.36 -10.73
CA ILE A 58 -5.69 -13.33 -11.26
C ILE A 58 -6.14 -11.89 -11.51
N ARG A 59 -5.92 -10.96 -10.57
CA ARG A 59 -6.32 -9.56 -10.74
C ARG A 59 -5.58 -8.88 -11.89
N THR A 60 -4.31 -9.21 -12.12
CA THR A 60 -3.53 -8.67 -13.24
C THR A 60 -4.02 -9.24 -14.57
N GLU A 61 -4.41 -10.51 -14.61
CA GLU A 61 -4.91 -11.19 -15.81
C GLU A 61 -6.35 -10.80 -16.16
N THR A 62 -7.22 -10.62 -15.17
CA THR A 62 -8.66 -10.37 -15.36
C THR A 62 -9.04 -8.91 -15.57
N MET A 63 -8.15 -7.96 -15.26
CA MET A 63 -8.44 -6.53 -15.47
C MET A 63 -7.84 -6.04 -16.79
N PRO A 64 -8.64 -5.53 -17.74
CA PRO A 64 -8.10 -4.86 -18.92
C PRO A 64 -7.33 -3.61 -18.51
N ALA A 65 -6.27 -3.29 -19.27
CA ALA A 65 -5.48 -2.09 -19.07
C ALA A 65 -6.41 -0.87 -19.00
N ARG A 66 -6.33 -0.09 -17.91
CA ARG A 66 -7.11 1.15 -17.78
C ARG A 66 -6.72 2.07 -18.95
N PRO A 67 -7.69 2.68 -19.66
CA PRO A 67 -7.37 3.60 -20.73
C PRO A 67 -6.50 4.75 -20.19
N PRO A 68 -5.59 5.30 -21.02
CA PRO A 68 -4.76 6.43 -20.63
C PRO A 68 -5.67 7.58 -20.18
N ARG A 69 -5.29 8.25 -19.09
CA ARG A 69 -6.02 9.46 -18.66
C ARG A 69 -5.85 10.52 -19.74
N PRO A 70 -6.91 11.26 -20.12
CA PRO A 70 -6.78 12.33 -21.10
C PRO A 70 -5.78 13.39 -20.61
N PRO A 71 -4.98 13.99 -21.51
CA PRO A 71 -4.19 15.17 -21.17
C PRO A 71 -5.12 16.29 -20.70
N ARG A 72 -4.69 17.04 -19.68
CA ARG A 72 -5.39 18.24 -19.20
C ARG A 72 -5.16 19.41 -20.13
#